data_AF-A0A811SEM6-F1
#
_entry.id   AF-A0A811SEM6-F1
#
_cell.length_a   1.000
_cell.length_b   1.000
_cell.length_c   1.000
_cell.angle_alpha   90.00
_cell.angle_beta   90.00
_cell.angle_gamma   90.00
#
_symmetry.space_group_name_H-M   'P 1'
#
loop_
_entity.id
_entity.type
_entity.pdbx_description
1 polymer ?
#
loop_
_entity_poly.entity_id
_entity_poly.type
_entity_poly.pdbx_seq_one_letter_code
_entity_poly.pdbx_strand_id
1 'polypeptide(L)'
;MFRGKMSTKEVDEQMLNVQNKNSSYFVEWILNNVKSSVCDIPPKGLKMASTFIGNSTSIQEMFRRVSEQFTASTIICTVYCHGIFVIIWYK
;
A
#
# COMPACT_ATOMS: atom_id res chain seq x y z
N MET A 1 14.86 0.73 1.29
CA MET A 1 16.11 0.56 0.54
C MET A 1 16.43 1.84 -0.20
N PHE A 2 17.51 2.50 0.17
CA PHE A 2 18.02 3.68 -0.47
C PHE A 2 19.11 3.32 -1.46
N ARG A 3 19.18 4.05 -2.59
CA ARG A 3 20.14 3.84 -3.66
C ARG A 3 20.80 5.15 -4.06
N GLY A 4 22.11 5.12 -4.30
CA GLY A 4 22.93 6.28 -4.66
C GLY A 4 23.96 6.62 -3.58
N LYS A 5 24.90 7.52 -3.89
CA LYS A 5 25.94 7.96 -2.95
C LYS A 5 25.33 8.77 -1.81
N MET A 6 25.20 8.17 -0.63
CA MET A 6 24.70 8.81 0.58
C MET A 6 25.37 8.23 1.82
N SER A 7 25.46 9.04 2.87
CA SER A 7 26.01 8.59 4.16
C SER A 7 24.99 7.72 4.88
N THR A 8 25.39 6.53 5.33
CA THR A 8 24.54 5.65 6.15
C THR A 8 24.08 6.35 7.43
N LYS A 9 24.95 7.16 8.04
CA LYS A 9 24.63 7.94 9.23
C LYS A 9 23.47 8.91 9.01
N GLU A 10 23.49 9.65 7.89
CA GLU A 10 22.45 10.61 7.55
C GLU A 10 21.10 9.91 7.33
N VAL A 11 21.12 8.78 6.65
CA VAL A 11 19.92 7.95 6.42
C VAL A 11 19.32 7.50 7.75
N ASP A 12 20.14 6.99 8.68
CA ASP A 12 19.65 6.48 9.96
C ASP A 12 19.11 7.60 10.87
N GLU A 13 19.75 8.77 10.89
CA GLU A 13 19.24 9.95 11.61
C GLU A 13 17.87 10.41 11.09
N GLN A 14 17.70 10.45 9.76
CA GLN A 14 16.40 10.80 9.17
C GLN A 14 15.33 9.75 9.48
N MET A 15 15.68 8.46 9.41
CA MET A 15 14.74 7.38 9.72
C MET A 15 14.32 7.37 11.20
N LEU A 16 15.22 7.74 12.11
CA LEU A 16 14.88 7.91 13.53
C LEU A 16 13.97 9.12 13.76
N ASN A 17 14.24 10.24 13.10
CA ASN A 17 13.40 11.44 13.18
C ASN A 17 11.97 11.18 12.70
N VAL A 18 11.80 10.42 11.61
CA VAL A 18 10.48 10.03 11.09
C VAL A 18 9.73 9.15 12.07
N GLN A 19 10.40 8.18 12.70
CA GLN A 19 9.80 7.32 13.72
C GLN A 19 9.36 8.14 14.94
N ASN A 20 10.20 9.04 15.43
CA ASN A 20 9.89 9.85 16.61
C ASN A 20 8.74 10.83 16.36
N LYS A 21 8.69 11.46 15.17
CA LYS A 21 7.61 12.39 14.80
C LYS A 21 6.26 11.71 14.60
N ASN A 22 6.28 10.44 14.17
CA ASN A 22 5.08 9.69 13.80
C ASN A 22 4.91 8.44 14.66
N SER A 23 5.36 8.48 15.91
CA SER A 23 5.41 7.31 16.80
C SER A 23 4.07 6.60 16.93
N SER A 24 2.97 7.35 16.89
CA SER A 24 1.60 6.83 16.94
C SER A 24 1.19 5.96 15.74
N TYR A 25 1.89 6.06 14.60
CA TYR A 25 1.65 5.22 13.42
C TYR A 25 2.43 3.91 13.45
N PHE A 26 3.34 3.74 14.40
CA PHE A 26 4.14 2.53 14.57
C PHE A 26 3.61 1.69 15.73
N VAL A 27 3.54 0.38 15.52
CA VAL A 27 3.12 -0.55 16.58
C VAL A 27 4.21 -0.70 17.63
N GLU A 28 3.88 -0.43 18.89
CA GLU A 28 4.85 -0.41 20.00
C GLU A 28 5.32 -1.80 20.45
N TRP A 29 4.50 -2.83 20.23
CA TRP A 29 4.80 -4.20 20.66
C TRP A 29 5.86 -4.88 19.78
N ILE A 30 6.17 -4.34 18.60
CA ILE A 30 7.31 -4.79 17.77
C ILE A 30 8.44 -3.77 17.89
N LEU A 31 9.50 -4.16 18.60
CA LEU A 31 10.72 -3.36 18.68
C LEU A 31 11.45 -3.32 17.33
N ASN A 32 11.91 -2.14 16.91
CA ASN A 32 12.71 -1.92 15.69
C ASN A 32 12.06 -2.46 14.40
N ASN A 33 10.77 -2.15 14.20
CA ASN A 33 9.97 -2.56 13.03
C ASN A 33 10.36 -1.86 11.71
N VAL A 34 11.23 -0.84 11.76
CA VAL A 34 11.76 -0.15 10.58
C VAL A 34 13.22 -0.54 10.37
N LYS A 35 13.56 -0.96 9.14
CA LYS A 35 14.93 -1.26 8.73
C LYS A 35 15.29 -0.47 7.48
N SER A 36 16.41 0.24 7.54
CA SER A 36 17.05 0.94 6.43
C SER A 36 18.13 0.06 5.80
N SER A 37 18.34 0.23 4.50
CA SER A 37 19.46 -0.36 3.76
C SER A 37 19.91 0.64 2.70
N VAL A 38 21.21 0.71 2.44
CA VAL A 38 21.82 1.64 1.48
C VAL A 38 22.60 0.85 0.44
N CYS A 39 22.46 1.23 -0.83
CA CYS A 39 23.18 0.66 -1.96
C CYS A 39 23.83 1.77 -2.79
N ASP A 40 25.13 1.68 -3.04
CA ASP A 40 25.89 2.75 -3.71
C ASP A 40 25.55 2.93 -5.19
N ILE A 41 25.03 1.90 -5.84
CA ILE A 41 24.73 1.91 -7.29
C ILE A 41 23.32 2.46 -7.52
N PRO A 42 23.16 3.66 -8.12
CA PRO A 42 21.84 4.20 -8.43
C PRO A 42 21.23 3.57 -9.70
N PRO A 43 19.91 3.67 -9.90
CA PRO A 43 19.26 3.29 -11.14
C PRO A 43 19.60 4.25 -12.30
N LYS A 44 19.45 3.78 -13.55
CA LYS A 44 19.77 4.56 -14.76
C LYS A 44 18.94 5.84 -14.81
N GLY A 45 19.59 6.98 -15.06
CA GLY A 45 18.93 8.28 -15.22
C GLY A 45 18.62 9.05 -13.93
N LEU A 46 18.90 8.48 -12.75
CA LEU A 46 18.68 9.13 -11.46
C LEU A 46 19.95 9.14 -10.62
N LYS A 47 20.16 10.21 -9.84
CA LYS A 47 21.30 10.34 -8.91
C LYS A 47 21.06 9.61 -7.59
N MET A 48 19.81 9.51 -7.18
CA MET A 48 19.37 8.84 -5.95
C MET A 48 17.98 8.23 -6.15
N ALA A 49 17.67 7.16 -5.43
CA ALA A 49 16.34 6.57 -5.38
C ALA A 49 16.08 5.97 -4.00
N SER A 50 14.82 5.88 -3.59
CA SER A 50 14.43 5.16 -2.39
C SER A 50 13.21 4.29 -2.68
N THR A 51 13.25 3.06 -2.17
CA THR A 51 12.16 2.11 -2.24
C THR A 51 11.70 1.82 -0.82
N PHE A 52 10.44 2.12 -0.54
CA PHE A 52 9.79 1.84 0.73
C PHE A 52 8.93 0.59 0.60
N ILE A 53 9.10 -0.35 1.53
CA ILE A 53 8.28 -1.56 1.64
C ILE A 53 7.70 -1.53 3.05
N GLY A 54 6.39 -1.36 3.14
CA GLY A 54 5.69 -1.26 4.41
C GLY A 54 4.59 -2.31 4.50
N ASN A 55 4.54 -3.02 5.62
CA ASN A 55 3.37 -3.82 6.00
C ASN A 55 2.50 -2.95 6.93
N SER A 56 1.41 -2.39 6.38
CA SER A 56 0.50 -1.51 7.10
C SER A 56 -0.91 -2.08 7.11
N THR A 57 -1.64 -1.88 8.21
CA THR A 57 -3.07 -2.20 8.32
C THR A 57 -3.92 -1.46 7.31
N SER A 58 -3.42 -0.35 6.74
CA SER A 58 -4.08 0.39 5.66
C SER A 58 -4.35 -0.45 4.41
N ILE A 59 -3.66 -1.59 4.22
CA ILE A 59 -3.90 -2.50 3.08
C ILE A 59 -5.35 -3.02 3.03
N GLN A 60 -6.03 -3.10 4.18
CA GLN A 60 -7.43 -3.53 4.27
C GLN A 60 -8.37 -2.67 3.42
N GLU A 61 -8.06 -1.38 3.27
CA GLU A 61 -8.87 -0.44 2.51
C GLU A 61 -8.84 -0.75 1.01
N MET A 62 -7.70 -1.20 0.50
CA MET A 62 -7.60 -1.69 -0.89
C MET A 62 -8.48 -2.93 -1.08
N PHE A 63 -8.42 -3.88 -0.17
CA PHE A 63 -9.26 -5.08 -0.22
C PHE A 63 -10.75 -4.76 -0.08
N ARG A 64 -11.11 -3.78 0.76
CA ARG A 64 -12.49 -3.31 0.90
C ARG A 64 -13.04 -2.78 -0.43
N ARG A 65 -12.29 -1.92 -1.13
CA ARG A 65 -12.69 -1.37 -2.44
C ARG A 65 -12.89 -2.45 -3.49
N VAL A 66 -12.02 -3.45 -3.52
CA VAL A 66 -12.15 -4.60 -4.43
C VAL A 66 -13.42 -5.39 -4.09
N SER A 67 -13.64 -5.70 -2.81
CA SER A 67 -14.84 -6.41 -2.33
C SER A 67 -16.15 -5.67 -2.68
N GLU A 68 -16.16 -4.35 -2.53
CA GLU A 68 -17.32 -3.51 -2.89
C GLU A 68 -17.62 -3.56 -4.38
N GLN A 69 -16.60 -3.51 -5.25
CA GLN A 69 -16.79 -3.63 -6.69
C GLN A 69 -17.29 -5.02 -7.11
N PHE A 70 -16.80 -6.08 -6.48
CA PHE A 70 -17.30 -7.44 -6.73
C PHE A 70 -18.77 -7.59 -6.30
N THR A 71 -19.12 -7.06 -5.13
CA THR A 71 -20.50 -7.10 -4.62
C THR A 71 -21.45 -6.30 -5.52
N ALA A 72 -21.05 -5.08 -5.92
CA ALA A 72 -21.81 -4.26 -6.85
C ALA A 72 -22.01 -4.95 -8.21
N SER A 73 -20.95 -5.55 -8.77
CA SER A 73 -21.04 -6.29 -10.03
C SER A 73 -21.97 -7.50 -9.95
N THR A 74 -21.95 -8.22 -8.83
CA THR A 74 -22.82 -9.38 -8.59
C THR A 74 -24.29 -8.98 -8.43
N ILE A 75 -24.56 -7.89 -7.70
CA ILE A 75 -25.91 -7.34 -7.55
C ILE A 75 -26.44 -6.85 -8.89
N ILE A 76 -25.62 -6.10 -9.65
CA ILE A 76 -25.99 -5.64 -10.99
C ILE A 76 -26.34 -6.84 -11.88
N CYS A 77 -25.48 -7.87 -11.94
CA CYS A 77 -25.75 -9.05 -12.76
C CYS A 77 -27.04 -9.78 -12.34
N THR A 78 -27.30 -9.90 -11.03
CA THR A 78 -28.55 -10.50 -10.53
C THR A 78 -29.78 -9.68 -10.94
N VAL A 79 -29.73 -8.36 -10.81
CA VAL A 79 -30.85 -7.47 -11.20
C VAL A 79 -31.07 -7.50 -12.72
N TYR A 80 -30.01 -7.54 -13.53
CA TYR A 80 -30.12 -7.70 -14.99
C TYR A 80 -30.71 -9.05 -15.36
N CYS A 81 -30.25 -10.15 -14.75
CA CYS A 81 -30.78 -11.49 -15.01
C CYS A 81 -32.24 -11.63 -14.59
N HIS A 82 -32.63 -11.14 -13.41
CA HIS A 82 -34.03 -11.16 -12.95
C HIS A 82 -34.91 -10.21 -13.78
N GLY A 83 -34.41 -9.02 -14.12
CA GLY A 83 -35.14 -8.05 -14.95
C GLY A 83 -35.40 -8.54 -16.38
N ILE A 84 -34.41 -9.19 -17.01
CA ILE A 84 -34.58 -9.85 -18.32
C ILE A 84 -35.56 -11.01 -18.22
N PHE A 85 -35.47 -11.84 -17.17
CA PHE A 85 -36.42 -12.94 -16.96
C PHE A 85 -37.86 -12.45 -16.84
N VAL A 86 -38.12 -11.38 -16.08
CA VAL A 86 -39.46 -10.80 -15.95
C VAL A 86 -39.97 -10.23 -17.28
N ILE A 87 -39.11 -9.55 -18.07
CA ILE A 87 -39.49 -9.02 -19.39
C ILE A 87 -39.80 -10.14 -20.39
N ILE A 88 -39.05 -11.26 -20.36
CA ILE A 88 -39.32 -12.42 -21.23
C ILE A 88 -40.59 -13.17 -20.79
N TRP A 89 -40.91 -13.20 -19.50
CA TRP A 89 -42.11 -13.89 -19.00
C TRP A 89 -43.42 -13.09 -19.15
N TYR A 90 -43.34 -11.76 -19.15
CA TYR A 90 -44.50 -10.86 -19.32
C TYR A 90 -44.81 -10.52 -20.79
N LYS A 91 -44.17 -11.17 -21.76
CA LYS A 91 -44.42 -11.01 -23.19
C LYS A 91 -44.69 -12.36 -23.83
#